data_AF-A0A3D4QUY9-F1
#
_entry.id   AF-A0A3D4QUY9-F1
#
_cell.length_a   1.000
_cell.length_b   1.000
_cell.length_c   1.000
_cell.angle_alpha   90.00
_cell.angle_beta   90.00
_cell.angle_gamma   90.00
#
_symmetry.space_group_name_H-M   'P 1'
#
loop_
_entity.id
_entity.type
_entity.pdbx_description
1 polymer ?
#
loop_
_entity_poly.entity_id
_entity_poly.type
_entity_poly.pdbx_seq_one_letter_code
_entity_poly.pdbx_strand_id
1 'polypeptide(L)'
;MRESREYSTSNTNSETAFTNETKEASTVSDGPEFLRESTEISAEVSGGKYGSEVNDYLSNTELMTSQEIAEAAHCETKENMIAEHGECMSDELKDMLESDETRDKLTVMSSEEYTQVFEDVDVNVLGHCDFEGNIYMKDISPEIVKHVSTHETMHLCANRENYYSENGEYVQVSGVREITTNEDGMISDNNQGLNEGLTEMYTMRELLNRGENNAAYLISSYSEARMWSQRMEKLAGKERVEAAYFGQDREGLRSEFNRLNDGNEKAWESFSRDIDLLEYSRSEAEIEQAKWCLMSQYSTMARNKYGIKEF
;
A
#
# COMPACT_ATOMS: atom_id res chain seq x y z
N MET A 1 -4.91 -61.41 23.50
CA MET A 1 -5.90 -61.32 22.40
C MET A 1 -5.51 -60.09 21.60
N ARG A 2 -4.74 -60.20 20.50
CA ARG A 2 -5.22 -60.44 19.10
C ARG A 2 -6.25 -59.36 18.72
N GLU A 3 -6.07 -58.50 17.72
CA GLU A 3 -5.34 -58.62 16.45
C GLU A 3 -4.91 -57.25 15.89
N SER A 4 -3.74 -57.26 15.26
CA SER A 4 -3.17 -56.28 14.34
C SER A 4 -3.74 -56.48 12.92
N ARG A 5 -3.81 -55.41 12.12
CA ARG A 5 -3.80 -55.49 10.65
C ARG A 5 -2.96 -54.36 10.05
N GLU A 6 -1.85 -54.78 9.45
CA GLU A 6 -1.06 -54.10 8.45
C GLU A 6 -1.59 -54.38 7.02
N TYR A 7 -0.92 -53.75 6.04
CA TYR A 7 -0.85 -54.00 4.59
C TYR A 7 -1.90 -53.26 3.73
N SER A 8 -1.59 -52.71 2.53
CA SER A 8 -0.39 -52.69 1.69
C SER A 8 -0.55 -51.62 0.61
N THR A 9 0.57 -51.09 0.13
CA THR A 9 0.76 -50.30 -1.10
C THR A 9 0.40 -51.07 -2.40
N SER A 10 0.00 -50.33 -3.43
CA SER A 10 0.26 -50.70 -4.83
C SER A 10 0.45 -49.46 -5.72
N ASN A 11 1.69 -49.32 -6.21
CA ASN A 11 2.13 -48.52 -7.35
C ASN A 11 1.54 -49.08 -8.66
N THR A 12 1.17 -48.21 -9.59
CA THR A 12 1.27 -48.50 -11.04
C THR A 12 1.78 -47.28 -11.78
N ASN A 13 2.99 -47.44 -12.32
CA ASN A 13 3.61 -46.60 -13.34
C ASN A 13 2.79 -46.61 -14.63
N SER A 14 2.73 -45.47 -15.32
CA SER A 14 2.73 -45.45 -16.78
C SER A 14 3.54 -44.25 -17.26
N GLU A 15 4.77 -44.53 -17.68
CA GLU A 15 5.61 -43.69 -18.51
C GLU A 15 4.96 -43.49 -19.88
N THR A 16 5.04 -42.29 -20.44
CA THR A 16 5.29 -42.10 -21.88
C THR A 16 6.02 -40.77 -22.07
N ALA A 17 7.15 -40.86 -22.76
CA ALA A 17 8.09 -39.78 -23.04
C ALA A 17 7.92 -39.26 -24.49
N PHE A 18 8.67 -38.17 -24.77
CA PHE A 18 8.98 -37.53 -26.07
C PHE A 18 7.94 -36.51 -26.59
N THR A 19 8.30 -35.32 -27.08
CA THR A 19 9.54 -34.83 -27.73
C THR A 19 9.57 -33.29 -27.68
N ASN A 20 10.78 -32.71 -27.60
CA ASN A 20 11.07 -31.31 -27.93
C ASN A 20 11.04 -31.09 -29.45
N GLU A 21 10.38 -30.05 -29.94
CA GLU A 21 10.75 -29.37 -31.19
C GLU A 21 10.45 -27.86 -31.12
N THR A 22 11.50 -27.06 -31.21
CA THR A 22 11.49 -25.65 -31.62
C THR A 22 11.22 -25.52 -33.12
N LYS A 23 10.36 -24.57 -33.54
CA LYS A 23 10.51 -23.84 -34.81
C LYS A 23 9.69 -22.55 -34.88
N GLU A 24 10.27 -21.60 -35.60
CA GLU A 24 9.99 -20.17 -35.70
C GLU A 24 8.81 -19.78 -36.62
N ALA A 25 8.24 -18.61 -36.30
CA ALA A 25 7.92 -17.45 -37.15
C ALA A 25 6.79 -17.42 -38.22
N SER A 26 6.21 -16.20 -38.28
CA SER A 26 5.35 -15.54 -39.30
C SER A 26 3.84 -15.72 -39.12
N THR A 27 2.95 -14.71 -39.23
CA THR A 27 3.02 -13.27 -39.58
C THR A 27 1.65 -12.62 -39.29
N VAL A 28 1.66 -11.42 -38.67
CA VAL A 28 0.90 -10.17 -38.96
C VAL A 28 -0.62 -10.22 -39.29
N SER A 29 -1.44 -9.51 -38.49
CA SER A 29 -2.21 -8.34 -38.96
C SER A 29 -2.81 -7.49 -37.81
N ASP A 30 -2.41 -6.21 -37.82
CA ASP A 30 -3.15 -4.98 -37.50
C ASP A 30 -3.56 -4.62 -36.04
N GLY A 31 -2.87 -3.59 -35.53
CA GLY A 31 -3.24 -2.78 -34.35
C GLY A 31 -4.33 -1.73 -34.65
N PRO A 32 -4.58 -0.78 -33.72
CA PRO A 32 -3.74 0.42 -33.59
C PRO A 32 -3.29 0.69 -32.13
N GLU A 33 -2.05 1.07 -31.82
CA GLU A 33 -1.29 2.31 -32.13
C GLU A 33 -1.47 3.37 -31.03
N PHE A 34 -0.55 3.39 -30.05
CA PHE A 34 0.03 4.61 -29.47
C PHE A 34 1.14 4.26 -28.46
N LEU A 35 2.40 4.26 -28.91
CA LEU A 35 3.63 4.49 -28.12
C LEU A 35 4.85 4.24 -29.01
N ARG A 36 5.62 5.31 -29.29
CA ARG A 36 7.09 5.39 -29.25
C ARG A 36 7.61 6.48 -30.18
N GLU A 37 8.09 7.56 -29.57
CA GLU A 37 9.09 8.43 -30.16
C GLU A 37 10.13 8.73 -29.08
N SER A 38 11.31 8.13 -29.21
CA SER A 38 12.60 8.80 -28.94
C SER A 38 13.72 7.93 -29.50
N THR A 39 14.17 8.32 -30.69
CA THR A 39 15.33 7.80 -31.42
C THR A 39 16.63 8.22 -30.75
N GLU A 40 17.56 7.28 -30.69
CA GLU A 40 18.98 7.52 -30.48
C GLU A 40 19.55 8.46 -31.56
N ILE A 41 20.36 9.44 -31.15
CA ILE A 41 21.26 10.16 -32.05
C ILE A 41 22.69 9.94 -31.56
N SER A 42 23.44 9.20 -32.35
CA SER A 42 24.89 9.13 -32.31
C SER A 42 25.49 10.33 -33.06
N ALA A 43 26.54 10.93 -32.52
CA ALA A 43 27.47 11.78 -33.26
C ALA A 43 28.86 11.71 -32.63
N GLU A 44 29.80 11.12 -33.36
CA GLU A 44 31.23 11.36 -33.20
C GLU A 44 31.54 12.84 -33.51
N VAL A 45 32.54 13.45 -32.84
CA VAL A 45 33.62 14.22 -33.48
C VAL A 45 34.74 14.53 -32.45
N SER A 46 35.95 14.47 -33.00
CA SER A 46 37.32 14.69 -32.52
C SER A 46 37.68 15.81 -31.54
N GLY A 47 38.60 15.49 -30.64
CA GLY A 47 39.92 16.14 -30.44
C GLY A 47 40.06 17.66 -30.35
N GLY A 48 40.48 18.15 -29.17
CA GLY A 48 41.12 19.47 -29.01
C GLY A 48 41.52 19.77 -27.57
N LYS A 49 42.84 19.89 -27.30
CA LYS A 49 43.40 20.46 -26.05
C LYS A 49 43.22 21.98 -26.04
N TYR A 50 42.69 22.57 -24.97
CA TYR A 50 43.10 23.87 -24.42
C TYR A 50 42.75 23.92 -22.92
N GLY A 51 43.65 24.51 -22.13
CA GLY A 51 43.63 24.48 -20.68
C GLY A 51 42.79 25.57 -20.01
N SER A 52 42.74 25.43 -18.68
CA SER A 52 42.41 26.40 -17.64
C SER A 52 41.36 27.47 -17.95
N GLU A 53 40.20 27.34 -17.30
CA GLU A 53 39.71 28.41 -16.43
C GLU A 53 38.72 27.82 -15.43
N VAL A 54 38.97 28.17 -14.17
CA VAL A 54 38.16 27.86 -13.00
C VAL A 54 36.78 28.47 -13.22
N ASN A 55 35.73 27.65 -13.10
CA ASN A 55 34.37 28.16 -12.93
C ASN A 55 33.77 27.50 -11.69
N ASP A 56 34.12 28.08 -10.55
CA ASP A 56 33.46 27.93 -9.24
C ASP A 56 32.03 28.50 -9.33
N TYR A 57 31.17 27.83 -10.10
CA TYR A 57 29.72 27.93 -9.96
C TYR A 57 29.22 26.64 -9.31
N LEU A 58 29.79 26.30 -8.14
CA LEU A 58 29.03 25.54 -7.15
C LEU A 58 28.00 26.51 -6.60
N SER A 59 26.79 26.45 -7.15
CA SER A 59 25.64 27.15 -6.59
C SER A 59 25.49 26.73 -5.13
N ASN A 60 25.54 27.72 -4.24
CA ASN A 60 25.05 27.60 -2.86
C ASN A 60 23.52 27.41 -2.89
N THR A 61 23.05 26.33 -3.49
CA THR A 61 21.78 25.71 -3.09
C THR A 61 22.10 24.99 -1.80
N GLU A 62 21.71 25.56 -0.66
CA GLU A 62 21.67 24.82 0.60
C GLU A 62 20.91 23.52 0.33
N LEU A 63 21.62 22.40 0.43
CA LEU A 63 21.00 21.08 0.36
C LEU A 63 20.09 21.00 1.59
N MET A 64 18.78 20.95 1.34
CA MET A 64 17.80 20.70 2.40
C MET A 64 18.21 19.43 3.16
N THR A 65 18.15 19.51 4.48
CA THR A 65 18.34 18.35 5.35
C THR A 65 17.19 17.35 5.15
N SER A 66 17.41 16.08 5.46
CA SER A 66 16.36 15.07 5.39
C SER A 66 15.16 15.41 6.27
N GLN A 67 15.39 16.06 7.43
CA GLN A 67 14.33 16.59 8.28
C GLN A 67 13.49 17.65 7.54
N GLU A 68 14.12 18.67 6.93
CA GLU A 68 13.40 19.71 6.17
C GLU A 68 12.63 19.13 4.97
N ILE A 69 13.19 18.11 4.31
CA ILE A 69 12.52 17.39 3.21
C ILE A 69 11.27 16.68 3.73
N ALA A 70 11.39 15.98 4.87
CA ALA A 70 10.27 15.27 5.46
C ALA A 70 9.18 16.22 5.93
N GLU A 71 9.54 17.33 6.58
CA GLU A 71 8.61 18.36 7.02
C GLU A 71 7.86 19.03 5.86
N ALA A 72 8.56 19.34 4.76
CA ALA A 72 7.92 19.88 3.56
C ALA A 72 6.90 18.89 2.97
N ALA A 73 7.30 17.63 2.80
CA ALA A 73 6.40 16.59 2.30
C ALA A 73 5.19 16.36 3.22
N HIS A 74 5.40 16.43 4.54
CA HIS A 74 4.35 16.32 5.55
C HIS A 74 3.34 17.46 5.45
N CYS A 75 3.80 18.71 5.47
CA CYS A 75 2.92 19.89 5.39
C CYS A 75 2.11 19.92 4.09
N GLU A 76 2.77 19.72 2.94
CA GLU A 76 2.08 19.67 1.64
C GLU A 76 1.03 18.56 1.59
N THR A 77 1.34 17.37 2.14
CA THR A 77 0.39 16.25 2.19
C THR A 77 -0.84 16.61 3.03
N LYS A 78 -0.66 17.14 4.25
CA LYS A 78 -1.80 17.54 5.11
C LYS A 78 -2.68 18.58 4.43
N GLU A 79 -2.09 19.63 3.87
CA GLU A 79 -2.81 20.71 3.19
C GLU A 79 -3.63 20.17 2.02
N ASN A 80 -3.04 19.30 1.19
CA ASN A 80 -3.73 18.69 0.06
C ASN A 80 -4.84 17.73 0.51
N MET A 81 -4.61 16.92 1.55
CA MET A 81 -5.62 15.98 2.06
C MET A 81 -6.79 16.69 2.72
N ILE A 82 -6.56 17.78 3.46
CA ILE A 82 -7.65 18.63 3.98
C ILE A 82 -8.44 19.25 2.81
N ALA A 83 -7.74 19.76 1.79
CA ALA A 83 -8.39 20.41 0.65
C ALA A 83 -9.23 19.43 -0.20
N GLU A 84 -8.77 18.19 -0.42
CA GLU A 84 -9.48 17.20 -1.22
C GLU A 84 -10.53 16.41 -0.42
N HIS A 85 -10.23 16.06 0.83
CA HIS A 85 -11.02 15.10 1.62
C HIS A 85 -11.59 15.67 2.93
N GLY A 86 -11.38 16.96 3.23
CA GLY A 86 -11.81 17.59 4.48
C GLY A 86 -13.33 17.57 4.72
N GLU A 87 -14.15 17.36 3.68
CA GLU A 87 -15.60 17.17 3.85
C GLU A 87 -15.95 15.84 4.56
N CYS A 88 -15.08 14.83 4.44
CA CYS A 88 -15.24 13.52 5.08
C CYS A 88 -14.62 13.46 6.49
N MET A 89 -13.65 14.34 6.77
CA MET A 89 -12.91 14.36 8.03
C MET A 89 -13.73 14.98 9.17
N SER A 90 -13.55 14.47 10.39
CA SER A 90 -14.12 15.12 11.57
C SER A 90 -13.47 16.49 11.82
N ASP A 91 -14.17 17.36 12.55
CA ASP A 91 -13.64 18.67 12.92
C ASP A 91 -12.40 18.53 13.80
N GLU A 92 -12.37 17.56 14.72
CA GLU A 92 -11.21 17.28 15.58
C GLU A 92 -9.98 16.83 14.78
N LEU A 93 -10.17 16.05 13.72
CA LEU A 93 -9.08 15.60 12.85
C LEU A 93 -8.51 16.78 12.05
N LYS A 94 -9.38 17.63 11.50
CA LYS A 94 -8.96 18.84 10.77
C LYS A 94 -8.21 19.81 11.68
N ASP A 95 -8.73 20.10 12.87
CA ASP A 95 -8.08 20.98 13.85
C ASP A 95 -6.68 20.47 14.22
N MET A 96 -6.51 19.14 14.34
CA MET A 96 -5.20 18.52 14.58
C MET A 96 -4.27 18.66 13.38
N LEU A 97 -4.75 18.40 12.15
CA LEU A 97 -3.94 18.49 10.93
C LEU A 97 -3.57 19.94 10.57
N GLU A 98 -4.40 20.92 10.89
CA GLU A 98 -4.11 22.35 10.70
C GLU A 98 -3.09 22.88 11.71
N SER A 99 -2.83 22.15 12.80
CA SER A 99 -1.83 22.54 13.79
C SER A 99 -0.40 22.36 13.28
N ASP A 100 0.45 23.36 13.53
CA ASP A 100 1.89 23.28 13.30
C ASP A 100 2.58 22.28 14.25
N GLU A 101 1.94 21.91 15.36
CA GLU A 101 2.48 20.96 16.34
C GLU A 101 2.71 19.56 15.74
N THR A 102 2.01 19.19 14.66
CA THR A 102 2.23 17.89 14.00
C THR A 102 3.63 17.79 13.38
N ARG A 103 4.25 18.93 13.04
CA ARG A 103 5.62 18.96 12.52
C ARG A 103 6.62 18.54 13.59
N ASP A 104 6.40 18.97 14.83
CA ASP A 104 7.26 18.62 15.97
C ASP A 104 7.18 17.13 16.34
N LYS A 105 6.19 16.41 15.79
CA LYS A 105 6.01 14.96 15.92
C LYS A 105 6.76 14.15 14.86
N LEU A 106 7.45 14.81 13.91
CA LEU A 106 8.17 14.15 12.83
C LEU A 106 9.66 14.04 13.16
N THR A 107 10.18 12.81 13.14
CA THR A 107 11.59 12.52 13.43
C THR A 107 12.23 11.73 12.30
N VAL A 108 13.25 12.32 11.68
CA VAL A 108 14.14 11.64 10.75
C VAL A 108 15.43 11.23 11.46
N MET A 109 15.78 9.94 11.40
CA MET A 109 16.93 9.39 12.12
C MET A 109 17.71 8.41 11.25
N SER A 110 18.96 8.14 11.61
CA SER A 110 19.75 7.13 10.89
C SER A 110 19.12 5.73 11.00
N SER A 111 19.36 4.86 10.01
CA SER A 111 18.86 3.47 10.06
C SER A 111 19.34 2.68 11.29
N GLU A 112 20.56 2.98 11.78
CA GLU A 112 21.11 2.35 12.98
C GLU A 112 20.36 2.83 14.23
N GLU A 113 20.16 4.13 14.39
CA GLU A 113 19.40 4.72 15.49
C GLU A 113 17.95 4.21 15.48
N TYR A 114 17.30 4.16 14.31
CA TYR A 114 15.95 3.63 14.17
C TYR A 114 15.85 2.20 14.70
N THR A 115 16.79 1.34 14.35
CA THR A 115 16.79 -0.07 14.78
C THR A 115 17.08 -0.21 16.28
N GLN A 116 17.81 0.75 16.88
CA GLN A 116 18.07 0.78 18.32
C GLN A 116 16.86 1.29 19.12
N VAL A 117 16.12 2.25 18.59
CA VAL A 117 14.91 2.79 19.24
C VAL A 117 13.74 1.81 19.12
N PHE A 118 13.64 1.12 17.98
CA PHE A 118 12.52 0.23 17.65
C PHE A 118 13.00 -1.23 17.46
N GLU A 119 13.45 -1.85 18.56
CA GLU A 119 14.07 -3.19 18.55
C GLU A 119 13.17 -4.31 17.99
N ASP A 120 11.85 -4.19 18.14
CA ASP A 120 10.87 -5.19 17.71
C ASP A 120 10.37 -4.97 16.26
N VAL A 121 10.82 -3.91 15.59
CA VAL A 121 10.39 -3.57 14.22
C VAL A 121 11.31 -4.24 13.19
N ASP A 122 10.72 -4.82 12.14
CA ASP A 122 11.48 -5.46 11.07
C ASP A 122 12.46 -4.45 10.41
N VAL A 123 13.69 -4.91 10.17
CA VAL A 123 14.77 -4.11 9.55
C VAL A 123 14.37 -3.47 8.22
N ASN A 124 13.40 -4.03 7.51
CA ASN A 124 12.92 -3.53 6.23
C ASN A 124 11.88 -2.41 6.35
N VAL A 125 11.34 -2.14 7.55
CA VAL A 125 10.42 -1.02 7.78
C VAL A 125 11.19 0.30 7.66
N LEU A 126 10.67 1.24 6.86
CA LEU A 126 11.34 2.51 6.58
C LEU A 126 10.83 3.67 7.43
N GLY A 127 9.62 3.55 7.95
CA GLY A 127 9.01 4.47 8.89
C GLY A 127 7.74 3.88 9.50
N HIS A 128 7.17 4.59 10.46
CA HIS A 128 5.84 4.32 10.99
C HIS A 128 5.22 5.57 11.62
N CYS A 129 3.89 5.64 11.58
CA CYS A 129 3.07 6.55 12.38
C CYS A 129 2.43 5.79 13.56
N ASP A 130 2.70 6.22 14.79
CA ASP A 130 2.08 5.63 15.97
C ASP A 130 0.66 6.14 16.24
N PHE A 131 -0.01 5.62 17.28
CA PHE A 131 -1.38 6.03 17.64
C PHE A 131 -1.48 7.45 18.22
N GLU A 132 -0.40 8.01 18.75
CA GLU A 132 -0.33 9.40 19.23
C GLU A 132 -0.06 10.40 18.09
N GLY A 133 0.22 9.87 16.89
CA GLY A 133 0.50 10.63 15.68
C GLY A 133 1.96 11.04 15.55
N ASN A 134 2.87 10.40 16.30
CA ASN A 134 4.30 10.57 16.07
C ASN A 134 4.73 9.81 14.82
N ILE A 135 5.55 10.44 14.00
CA ILE A 135 6.06 9.89 12.73
C ILE A 135 7.56 9.73 12.85
N TYR A 136 8.04 8.51 12.66
CA TYR A 136 9.46 8.17 12.67
C TYR A 136 9.86 7.60 11.33
N MET A 137 11.01 8.00 10.79
CA MET A 137 11.50 7.45 9.52
C MET A 137 13.02 7.41 9.43
N LYS A 138 13.52 6.52 8.57
CA LYS A 138 14.95 6.33 8.29
C LYS A 138 15.45 7.38 7.28
N ASP A 139 16.60 7.97 7.60
CA ASP A 139 17.39 8.82 6.72
C ASP A 139 18.18 7.96 5.72
N ILE A 140 17.63 7.79 4.51
CA ILE A 140 18.22 6.93 3.47
C ILE A 140 18.58 7.73 2.21
N SER A 141 17.59 8.40 1.60
CA SER A 141 17.79 9.32 0.48
C SER A 141 16.65 10.34 0.45
N PRO A 142 16.83 11.49 -0.22
CA PRO A 142 15.77 12.50 -0.38
C PRO A 142 14.46 11.92 -0.89
N GLU A 143 14.50 11.07 -1.91
CA GLU A 143 13.33 10.44 -2.52
C GLU A 143 12.64 9.45 -1.58
N ILE A 144 13.41 8.68 -0.81
CA ILE A 144 12.85 7.76 0.17
C ILE A 144 12.20 8.53 1.32
N VAL A 145 12.86 9.57 1.82
CA VAL A 145 12.33 10.42 2.89
C VAL A 145 11.03 11.10 2.45
N LYS A 146 10.95 11.61 1.21
CA LYS A 146 9.70 12.16 0.65
C LYS A 146 8.58 11.13 0.61
N HIS A 147 8.87 9.93 0.10
CA HIS A 147 7.89 8.87 0.00
C HIS A 147 7.38 8.45 1.39
N VAL A 148 8.29 8.13 2.31
CA VAL A 148 7.94 7.67 3.65
C VAL A 148 7.23 8.77 4.43
N SER A 149 7.70 10.03 4.38
CA SER A 149 7.00 11.14 5.03
C SER A 149 5.58 11.30 4.52
N THR A 150 5.37 11.20 3.19
CA THR A 150 4.04 11.23 2.60
C THR A 150 3.18 10.06 3.09
N HIS A 151 3.75 8.85 3.10
CA HIS A 151 3.06 7.63 3.51
C HIS A 151 2.63 7.69 4.98
N GLU A 152 3.53 8.03 5.90
CA GLU A 152 3.20 8.13 7.31
C GLU A 152 2.28 9.31 7.61
N THR A 153 2.39 10.40 6.86
CA THR A 153 1.44 11.52 6.97
C THR A 153 0.05 11.12 6.47
N MET A 154 -0.06 10.22 5.50
CA MET A 154 -1.34 9.68 5.05
C MET A 154 -2.03 8.87 6.17
N HIS A 155 -1.28 8.07 6.94
CA HIS A 155 -1.79 7.42 8.15
C HIS A 155 -2.25 8.43 9.22
N LEU A 156 -1.58 9.59 9.30
CA LEU A 156 -2.02 10.69 10.18
C LEU A 156 -3.31 11.36 9.68
N CYS A 157 -3.49 11.47 8.36
CA CYS A 157 -4.67 12.06 7.72
C CYS A 157 -5.89 11.12 7.71
N ALA A 158 -5.68 9.81 7.87
CA ALA A 158 -6.76 8.85 7.98
C ALA A 158 -7.65 9.11 9.21
N ASN A 159 -8.85 8.55 9.21
CA ASN A 159 -9.72 8.62 10.38
C ASN A 159 -9.10 7.91 11.58
N ARG A 160 -9.15 8.53 12.76
CA ARG A 160 -8.49 8.05 13.97
C ARG A 160 -9.44 8.12 15.14
N GLU A 161 -9.70 6.96 15.74
CA GLU A 161 -10.65 6.84 16.84
C GLU A 161 -10.10 5.91 17.92
N ASN A 162 -10.45 6.19 19.17
CA ASN A 162 -10.22 5.29 20.30
C ASN A 162 -11.50 5.26 21.13
N TYR A 163 -12.06 4.06 21.35
CA TYR A 163 -13.28 3.90 22.12
C TYR A 163 -13.35 2.52 22.80
N TYR A 164 -14.28 2.37 23.74
CA TYR A 164 -14.61 1.07 24.31
C TYR A 164 -15.87 0.52 23.65
N SER A 165 -15.81 -0.73 23.16
CA SER A 165 -16.96 -1.43 22.59
C SER A 165 -18.02 -1.72 23.67
N GLU A 166 -19.24 -2.09 23.27
CA GLU A 166 -20.30 -2.48 24.20
C GLU A 166 -19.92 -3.67 25.10
N ASN A 167 -18.97 -4.50 24.64
CA ASN A 167 -18.45 -5.65 25.38
C ASN A 167 -17.27 -5.29 26.30
N GLY A 168 -16.89 -4.01 26.38
CA GLY A 168 -15.77 -3.53 27.21
C GLY A 168 -14.40 -3.66 26.55
N GLU A 169 -14.31 -4.03 25.27
CA GLU A 169 -13.05 -4.14 24.55
C GLU A 169 -12.56 -2.76 24.13
N TYR A 170 -11.26 -2.51 24.24
CA TYR A 170 -10.67 -1.26 23.76
C TYR A 170 -10.40 -1.37 22.25
N VAL A 171 -10.95 -0.45 21.47
CA VAL A 171 -10.83 -0.43 20.01
C VAL A 171 -10.08 0.82 19.59
N GLN A 172 -9.04 0.62 18.77
CA GLN A 172 -8.28 1.67 18.10
C GLN A 172 -8.50 1.56 16.60
N VAL A 173 -8.80 2.68 15.97
CA VAL A 173 -9.05 2.78 14.53
C VAL A 173 -8.00 3.69 13.90
N SER A 174 -7.45 3.25 12.77
CA SER A 174 -6.69 4.07 11.84
C SER A 174 -7.15 3.76 10.42
N GLY A 175 -7.83 4.71 9.77
CA GLY A 175 -8.48 4.53 8.48
C GLY A 175 -9.51 3.40 8.53
N VAL A 176 -9.22 2.31 7.81
CA VAL A 176 -10.05 1.10 7.81
C VAL A 176 -9.51 -0.02 8.72
N ARG A 177 -8.33 0.16 9.32
CA ARG A 177 -7.74 -0.80 10.26
C ARG A 177 -8.38 -0.66 11.63
N GLU A 178 -8.66 -1.80 12.26
CA GLU A 178 -9.21 -1.86 13.61
C GLU A 178 -8.39 -2.82 14.47
N ILE A 179 -7.78 -2.28 15.53
CA ILE A 179 -7.10 -3.07 16.57
C ILE A 179 -8.01 -3.13 17.78
N THR A 180 -8.38 -4.34 18.18
CA THR A 180 -9.20 -4.57 19.37
C THR A 180 -8.37 -5.29 20.42
N THR A 181 -8.36 -4.76 21.64
CA THR A 181 -7.72 -5.37 22.81
C THR A 181 -8.81 -5.72 23.82
N ASN A 182 -8.94 -7.01 24.14
CA ASN A 182 -9.88 -7.45 25.17
C ASN A 182 -9.27 -7.38 26.58
N GLU A 183 -10.07 -7.61 27.62
CA GLU A 183 -9.62 -7.57 29.02
C GLU A 183 -8.49 -8.58 29.34
N ASP A 184 -8.44 -9.69 28.60
CA ASP A 184 -7.40 -10.71 28.74
C ASP A 184 -6.07 -10.34 28.06
N GLY A 185 -6.03 -9.17 27.40
CA GLY A 185 -4.87 -8.69 26.64
C GLY A 185 -4.69 -9.36 25.28
N MET A 186 -5.69 -10.13 24.79
CA MET A 186 -5.67 -10.63 23.42
C MET A 186 -5.95 -9.49 22.46
N ILE A 187 -5.11 -9.41 21.43
CA ILE A 187 -5.18 -8.39 20.39
C ILE A 187 -5.69 -9.06 19.11
N SER A 188 -6.73 -8.50 18.50
CA SER A 188 -7.09 -8.76 17.11
C SER A 188 -6.77 -7.53 16.28
N ASP A 189 -6.08 -7.73 15.16
CA ASP A 189 -5.71 -6.69 14.21
C ASP A 189 -6.37 -6.99 12.87
N ASN A 190 -7.37 -6.20 12.51
CA ASN A 190 -8.17 -6.42 11.33
C ASN A 190 -7.86 -5.35 10.28
N ASN A 191 -7.79 -5.77 9.02
CA ASN A 191 -7.63 -4.91 7.86
C ASN A 191 -6.28 -4.19 7.78
N GLN A 192 -5.23 -4.76 8.37
CA GLN A 192 -3.89 -4.19 8.33
C GLN A 192 -3.39 -4.01 6.89
N GLY A 193 -3.33 -5.09 6.11
CA GLY A 193 -2.84 -5.08 4.74
C GLY A 193 -3.72 -4.25 3.81
N LEU A 194 -5.05 -4.31 3.97
CA LEU A 194 -5.95 -3.45 3.20
C LEU A 194 -5.73 -1.96 3.52
N ASN A 195 -5.52 -1.63 4.80
CA ASN A 195 -5.25 -0.26 5.21
C ASN A 195 -3.92 0.24 4.64
N GLU A 196 -2.83 -0.54 4.73
CA GLU A 196 -1.55 -0.19 4.10
C GLU A 196 -1.68 -0.04 2.58
N GLY A 197 -2.50 -0.89 1.93
CA GLY A 197 -2.80 -0.78 0.51
C GLY A 197 -3.53 0.51 0.13
N LEU A 198 -4.46 0.98 0.97
CA LEU A 198 -5.13 2.27 0.80
C LEU A 198 -4.18 3.44 1.06
N THR A 199 -3.43 3.39 2.17
CA THR A 199 -2.41 4.39 2.49
C THR A 199 -1.46 4.55 1.32
N GLU A 200 -0.88 3.46 0.83
CA GLU A 200 0.04 3.48 -0.31
C GLU A 200 -0.64 3.96 -1.60
N MET A 201 -1.91 3.62 -1.84
CA MET A 201 -2.66 4.14 -2.98
C MET A 201 -2.74 5.67 -2.96
N TYR A 202 -3.05 6.27 -1.81
CA TYR A 202 -3.13 7.72 -1.67
C TYR A 202 -1.74 8.37 -1.65
N THR A 203 -0.73 7.75 -1.03
CA THR A 203 0.68 8.17 -1.11
C THR A 203 1.13 8.34 -2.55
N MET A 204 0.87 7.34 -3.40
CA MET A 204 1.21 7.39 -4.81
C MET A 204 0.49 8.52 -5.54
N ARG A 205 -0.81 8.70 -5.29
CA ARG A 205 -1.58 9.78 -5.92
C ARG A 205 -1.01 11.15 -5.55
N GLU A 206 -0.67 11.32 -4.28
CA GLU A 206 -0.21 12.59 -3.74
C GLU A 206 1.22 12.93 -4.22
N LEU A 207 2.14 11.97 -4.24
CA LEU A 207 3.46 12.17 -4.84
C LEU A 207 3.38 12.49 -6.33
N LEU A 208 2.51 11.80 -7.08
CA LEU A 208 2.30 12.07 -8.50
C LEU A 208 1.65 13.43 -8.76
N ASN A 209 0.71 13.85 -7.91
CA ASN A 209 0.07 15.16 -7.96
C ASN A 209 1.10 16.30 -7.79
N ARG A 210 2.08 16.11 -6.90
CA ARG A 210 3.22 17.02 -6.71
C ARG A 210 4.31 16.91 -7.77
N GLY A 211 4.16 16.02 -8.75
CA GLY A 211 5.15 15.77 -9.81
C GLY A 211 6.38 14.97 -9.37
N GLU A 212 6.36 14.38 -8.18
CA GLU A 212 7.47 13.66 -7.54
C GLU A 212 7.57 12.19 -7.99
N ASN A 213 7.64 11.98 -9.30
CA ASN A 213 7.63 10.65 -9.92
C ASN A 213 8.74 9.72 -9.40
N ASN A 214 9.94 10.27 -9.11
CA ASN A 214 11.03 9.48 -8.58
C ASN A 214 10.69 8.94 -7.18
N ALA A 215 10.18 9.79 -6.28
CA ALA A 215 9.76 9.35 -4.95
C ALA A 215 8.60 8.36 -5.02
N ALA A 216 7.65 8.55 -5.94
CA ALA A 216 6.53 7.63 -6.14
C ALA A 216 6.98 6.22 -6.54
N TYR A 217 7.93 6.07 -7.45
CA TYR A 217 8.27 4.76 -8.02
C TYR A 217 9.58 4.15 -7.54
N LEU A 218 10.36 4.86 -6.71
CA LEU A 218 11.62 4.33 -6.17
C LEU A 218 11.40 3.16 -5.23
N ILE A 219 10.33 3.19 -4.45
CA ILE A 219 9.96 2.16 -3.49
C ILE A 219 8.81 1.33 -4.06
N SER A 220 8.92 0.01 -3.97
CA SER A 220 7.84 -0.92 -4.34
C SER A 220 7.26 -1.56 -3.09
N SER A 221 6.60 -0.76 -2.25
CA SER A 221 5.92 -1.22 -1.04
C SER A 221 4.46 -1.58 -1.32
N TYR A 222 3.94 -2.57 -0.57
CA TYR A 222 2.52 -2.96 -0.55
C TYR A 222 1.88 -3.11 -1.94
N SER A 223 2.64 -3.58 -2.93
CA SER A 223 2.21 -3.51 -4.33
C SER A 223 0.97 -4.38 -4.62
N GLU A 224 0.84 -5.53 -3.94
CA GLU A 224 -0.34 -6.40 -4.04
C GLU A 224 -1.53 -5.82 -3.28
N ALA A 225 -1.37 -5.45 -2.01
CA ALA A 225 -2.40 -4.76 -1.23
C ALA A 225 -2.92 -3.48 -1.91
N ARG A 226 -2.03 -2.65 -2.48
CA ARG A 226 -2.38 -1.45 -3.25
C ARG A 226 -3.22 -1.79 -4.48
N MET A 227 -2.81 -2.80 -5.25
CA MET A 227 -3.58 -3.27 -6.41
C MET A 227 -4.99 -3.71 -5.98
N TRP A 228 -5.10 -4.42 -4.86
CA TRP A 228 -6.39 -4.85 -4.32
C TRP A 228 -7.24 -3.70 -3.79
N SER A 229 -6.62 -2.71 -3.16
CA SER A 229 -7.27 -1.47 -2.72
C SER A 229 -7.82 -0.68 -3.90
N GLN A 230 -7.06 -0.53 -4.99
CA GLN A 230 -7.53 0.10 -6.23
C GLN A 230 -8.69 -0.67 -6.88
N ARG A 231 -8.67 -2.00 -6.83
CA ARG A 231 -9.78 -2.83 -7.32
C ARG A 231 -11.02 -2.68 -6.46
N MET A 232 -10.85 -2.66 -5.14
CA MET A 232 -11.92 -2.42 -4.18
C MET A 232 -12.53 -1.04 -4.42
N GLU A 233 -11.74 0.03 -4.57
CA GLU A 233 -12.23 1.37 -4.88
C GLU A 233 -13.01 1.41 -6.21
N LYS A 234 -12.50 0.74 -7.25
CA LYS A 234 -13.23 0.61 -8.52
C LYS A 234 -14.59 -0.08 -8.33
N LEU A 235 -14.74 -0.98 -7.36
CA LEU A 235 -15.98 -1.69 -7.08
C LEU A 235 -16.91 -0.92 -6.12
N ALA A 236 -16.43 -0.44 -4.99
CA ALA A 236 -17.24 0.27 -4.00
C ALA A 236 -17.53 1.73 -4.39
N GLY A 237 -16.62 2.36 -5.14
CA GLY A 237 -16.65 3.77 -5.53
C GLY A 237 -15.72 4.64 -4.66
N LYS A 238 -15.03 5.61 -5.31
CA LYS A 238 -14.06 6.53 -4.67
C LYS A 238 -14.66 7.20 -3.43
N GLU A 239 -15.83 7.82 -3.56
CA GLU A 239 -16.51 8.55 -2.47
C GLU A 239 -16.74 7.69 -1.21
N ARG A 240 -17.11 6.41 -1.38
CA ARG A 240 -17.32 5.50 -0.24
C ARG A 240 -16.02 5.08 0.42
N VAL A 241 -14.97 4.87 -0.37
CA VAL A 241 -13.64 4.54 0.16
C VAL A 241 -13.11 5.72 0.97
N GLU A 242 -13.27 6.94 0.45
CA GLU A 242 -12.82 8.16 1.13
C GLU A 242 -13.61 8.43 2.41
N ALA A 243 -14.93 8.27 2.38
CA ALA A 243 -15.78 8.41 3.56
C ALA A 243 -15.44 7.37 4.66
N ALA A 244 -14.92 6.20 4.30
CA ALA A 244 -14.50 5.17 5.24
C ALA A 244 -13.04 5.34 5.73
N TYR A 245 -12.14 5.78 4.85
CA TYR A 245 -10.71 5.88 5.16
C TYR A 245 -10.34 7.20 5.82
N PHE A 246 -10.85 8.33 5.32
CA PHE A 246 -10.63 9.67 5.90
C PHE A 246 -11.75 10.08 6.87
N GLY A 247 -12.92 9.44 6.76
CA GLY A 247 -14.08 9.67 7.62
C GLY A 247 -14.47 8.45 8.47
N GLN A 248 -15.67 8.52 9.04
CA GLN A 248 -16.18 7.51 9.99
C GLN A 248 -17.12 6.46 9.34
N ASP A 249 -17.33 6.49 8.02
CA ASP A 249 -18.32 5.62 7.33
C ASP A 249 -17.76 4.25 6.90
N ARG A 250 -17.08 3.54 7.81
CA ARG A 250 -16.58 2.16 7.56
C ARG A 250 -17.73 1.19 7.24
N GLU A 251 -18.84 1.32 7.95
CA GLU A 251 -20.01 0.46 7.77
C GLU A 251 -20.70 0.66 6.41
N GLY A 252 -20.70 1.89 5.86
CA GLY A 252 -21.17 2.16 4.51
C GLY A 252 -20.34 1.44 3.45
N LEU A 253 -19.02 1.48 3.58
CA LEU A 253 -18.11 0.74 2.69
C LEU A 253 -18.32 -0.78 2.80
N ARG A 254 -18.34 -1.32 4.02
CA ARG A 254 -18.58 -2.74 4.30
C ARG A 254 -19.91 -3.22 3.72
N SER A 255 -20.98 -2.45 3.95
CA SER A 255 -22.32 -2.77 3.46
C SER A 255 -22.39 -2.82 1.93
N GLU A 256 -21.78 -1.86 1.24
CA GLU A 256 -21.70 -1.86 -0.22
C GLU A 256 -20.90 -3.05 -0.75
N PHE A 257 -19.76 -3.33 -0.11
CA PHE A 257 -18.89 -4.44 -0.51
C PHE A 257 -19.63 -5.78 -0.38
N ASN A 258 -20.31 -6.00 0.76
CA ASN A 258 -21.12 -7.18 1.01
C ASN A 258 -22.30 -7.28 0.01
N ARG A 259 -22.97 -6.16 -0.29
CA ARG A 259 -24.05 -6.11 -1.30
C ARG A 259 -23.55 -6.52 -2.69
N LEU A 260 -22.37 -6.07 -3.10
CA LEU A 260 -21.78 -6.41 -4.39
C LEU A 260 -21.36 -7.88 -4.46
N ASN A 261 -21.09 -8.53 -3.33
CA ASN A 261 -20.70 -9.93 -3.27
C ASN A 261 -21.89 -10.86 -2.94
N ASP A 262 -22.96 -10.75 -3.74
CA ASP A 262 -24.20 -11.54 -3.61
C ASP A 262 -24.90 -11.41 -2.22
N GLY A 263 -24.67 -10.31 -1.51
CA GLY A 263 -25.22 -10.09 -0.17
C GLY A 263 -24.55 -10.94 0.92
N ASN A 264 -23.35 -11.47 0.67
CA ASN A 264 -22.59 -12.20 1.68
C ASN A 264 -22.12 -11.23 2.79
N GLU A 265 -22.69 -11.37 3.99
CA GLU A 265 -22.37 -10.55 5.17
C GLU A 265 -20.91 -10.67 5.64
N LYS A 266 -20.19 -11.71 5.23
CA LYS A 266 -18.78 -11.95 5.57
C LYS A 266 -17.80 -11.59 4.46
N ALA A 267 -18.28 -10.91 3.41
CA ALA A 267 -17.47 -10.67 2.21
C ALA A 267 -16.31 -9.72 2.51
N TRP A 268 -16.58 -8.62 3.21
CA TRP A 268 -15.57 -7.65 3.64
C TRP A 268 -14.46 -8.27 4.48
N GLU A 269 -14.83 -9.02 5.53
CA GLU A 269 -13.88 -9.63 6.46
C GLU A 269 -13.04 -10.71 5.76
N SER A 270 -13.65 -11.47 4.85
CA SER A 270 -12.91 -12.46 4.07
C SER A 270 -11.94 -11.80 3.09
N PHE A 271 -12.39 -10.75 2.41
CA PHE A 271 -11.55 -9.96 1.50
C PHE A 271 -10.34 -9.39 2.23
N SER A 272 -10.58 -8.75 3.38
CA SER A 272 -9.52 -8.12 4.14
C SER A 272 -8.53 -9.13 4.71
N ARG A 273 -9.04 -10.23 5.31
CA ARG A 273 -8.18 -11.32 5.81
C ARG A 273 -7.32 -11.89 4.69
N ASP A 274 -7.88 -12.09 3.50
CA ASP A 274 -7.12 -12.67 2.40
C ASP A 274 -6.03 -11.70 1.90
N ILE A 275 -6.22 -10.37 1.98
CA ILE A 275 -5.13 -9.40 1.75
C ILE A 275 -4.06 -9.51 2.84
N ASP A 276 -4.46 -9.60 4.11
CA ASP A 276 -3.53 -9.76 5.22
C ASP A 276 -2.68 -11.03 5.06
N LEU A 277 -3.27 -12.12 4.54
CA LEU A 277 -2.54 -13.35 4.21
C LEU A 277 -1.53 -13.16 3.07
N LEU A 278 -1.82 -12.32 2.06
CA LEU A 278 -0.86 -12.03 1.00
C LEU A 278 0.38 -11.29 1.52
N GLU A 279 0.19 -10.33 2.41
CA GLU A 279 1.26 -9.46 2.88
C GLU A 279 2.07 -10.10 4.03
N TYR A 280 1.42 -10.88 4.90
CA TYR A 280 2.03 -11.31 6.17
C TYR A 280 2.15 -12.83 6.36
N SER A 281 1.48 -13.66 5.54
CA SER A 281 1.66 -15.12 5.67
C SER A 281 3.05 -15.54 5.20
N ARG A 282 3.60 -16.58 5.86
CA ARG A 282 4.82 -17.28 5.44
C ARG A 282 4.52 -18.60 4.71
N SER A 283 3.24 -18.92 4.50
CA SER A 283 2.79 -20.17 3.88
C SER A 283 2.39 -19.94 2.43
N GLU A 284 3.16 -20.49 1.49
CA GLU A 284 2.85 -20.43 0.05
C GLU A 284 1.44 -20.96 -0.26
N ALA A 285 0.99 -22.00 0.46
CA ALA A 285 -0.35 -22.56 0.27
C ALA A 285 -1.47 -21.60 0.71
N GLU A 286 -1.27 -20.85 1.80
CA GLU A 286 -2.23 -19.84 2.26
C GLU A 286 -2.26 -18.65 1.31
N ILE A 287 -1.09 -18.20 0.84
CA ILE A 287 -0.96 -17.12 -0.13
C ILE A 287 -1.69 -17.47 -1.43
N GLU A 288 -1.45 -18.65 -2.00
CA GLU A 288 -2.12 -19.06 -3.24
C GLU A 288 -3.63 -19.24 -3.08
N GLN A 289 -4.07 -19.75 -1.92
CA GLN A 289 -5.49 -19.82 -1.59
C GLN A 289 -6.11 -18.41 -1.49
N ALA A 290 -5.45 -17.47 -0.81
CA ALA A 290 -5.89 -16.09 -0.69
C ALA A 290 -6.00 -15.41 -2.06
N LYS A 291 -5.01 -15.56 -2.95
CA LYS A 291 -5.08 -15.05 -4.33
C LYS A 291 -6.31 -15.57 -5.07
N TRP A 292 -6.59 -16.86 -4.96
CA TRP A 292 -7.76 -17.47 -5.60
C TRP A 292 -9.08 -16.91 -5.03
N CYS A 293 -9.19 -16.81 -3.71
CA CYS A 293 -10.37 -16.25 -3.04
C CYS A 293 -10.63 -14.81 -3.48
N LEU A 294 -9.60 -13.95 -3.44
CA LEU A 294 -9.70 -12.56 -3.85
C LEU A 294 -10.11 -12.42 -5.33
N MET A 295 -9.54 -13.24 -6.23
CA MET A 295 -9.92 -13.26 -7.65
C MET A 295 -11.40 -13.65 -7.85
N SER A 296 -11.83 -14.71 -7.17
CA SER A 296 -13.20 -15.23 -7.24
C SER A 296 -14.20 -14.18 -6.76
N GLN A 297 -13.90 -13.54 -5.63
CA GLN A 297 -14.72 -12.49 -5.05
C GLN A 297 -14.78 -11.25 -5.95
N TYR A 298 -13.64 -10.76 -6.43
CA TYR A 298 -13.58 -9.63 -7.36
C TYR A 298 -14.40 -9.88 -8.63
N SER A 299 -14.30 -11.10 -9.19
CA SER A 299 -15.05 -11.48 -10.39
C SER A 299 -16.57 -11.46 -10.14
N THR A 300 -17.00 -11.95 -8.98
CA THR A 300 -18.41 -11.92 -8.56
C THR A 300 -18.91 -10.48 -8.41
N MET A 301 -18.15 -9.63 -7.72
CA MET A 301 -18.51 -8.23 -7.52
C MET A 301 -18.49 -7.43 -8.82
N ALA A 302 -17.50 -7.64 -9.69
CA ALA A 302 -17.42 -6.97 -10.98
C ALA A 302 -18.62 -7.33 -11.87
N ARG A 303 -19.04 -8.61 -11.86
CA ARG A 303 -20.26 -9.07 -12.54
C ARG A 303 -21.48 -8.30 -12.02
N ASN A 304 -21.63 -8.23 -10.70
CA ASN A 304 -22.77 -7.58 -10.06
C ASN A 304 -22.79 -6.06 -10.25
N LYS A 305 -21.62 -5.41 -10.29
CA LYS A 305 -21.50 -3.97 -10.52
C LYS A 305 -21.76 -3.58 -11.97
N TYR A 306 -21.11 -4.28 -12.91
CA TYR A 306 -21.07 -3.88 -14.32
C TYR A 306 -22.07 -4.65 -15.20
N GLY A 307 -22.79 -5.62 -14.65
CA GLY A 307 -23.77 -6.40 -15.39
C GLY A 307 -23.15 -7.31 -16.46
N ILE A 308 -21.89 -7.71 -16.30
CA ILE A 308 -21.19 -8.59 -17.26
C ILE A 308 -21.85 -9.97 -17.24
N LYS A 309 -22.71 -10.26 -18.20
CA LYS A 309 -23.22 -11.62 -18.44
C LYS A 309 -22.12 -12.43 -19.14
N GLU A 310 -21.96 -13.70 -18.75
CA GLU A 310 -20.90 -14.61 -19.24
C GLU A 310 -20.79 -14.63 -20.79
N PHE A 311 -19.56 -14.82 -21.26
CA PHE A 311 -19.25 -15.21 -22.65
C PHE A 311 -19.56 -16.69 -22.87
#